data_AF-A0A3N4KB12-F1
#
_entry.id   AF-A0A3N4KB12-F1
#
_cell.length_a   1.000
_cell.length_b   1.000
_cell.length_c   1.000
_cell.angle_alpha   90.00
_cell.angle_beta   90.00
_cell.angle_gamma   90.00
#
_symmetry.space_group_name_H-M   'P 1'
#
loop_
_entity.id
_entity.type
_entity.pdbx_description
1 polymer ?
#
loop_
_entity_poly.entity_id
_entity_poly.type
_entity_poly.pdbx_seq_one_letter_code
_entity_poly.pdbx_strand_id
1 'polypeptide(L)'
;MTKLATDILNLLSHTTHTLNQLTSPRQQALLPTEQSRLALQQLVATAEGAAKLTEVAHLEALTAHGGAAAAAAGSGAIREKIIRAEAERAKSETERLKAEAGKVGKEAERTVAETERLKAEAMVVRSEKMRIDAETEGRRAVTEGVAAETERVKVETDKGRNEVEAVVAETERVKAEAMAEKMKSDAETKRVRAEAEQMVAGTERMRWEAEAKRMKVETEAQKAVKEAEKVVAEAERMKMEAKRVGEERRLLENRNNELLRKWLYD
;
A
#
# COMPACT_ATOMS: atom_id res chain seq x y z
N MET A 1 -53.55 24.85 83.83
CA MET A 1 -52.15 25.33 83.81
C MET A 1 -51.12 24.24 83.50
N THR A 2 -51.25 23.00 83.99
CA THR A 2 -50.21 21.96 83.78
C THR A 2 -50.06 21.52 82.32
N LYS A 3 -51.14 21.33 81.57
CA LYS A 3 -51.09 20.82 80.18
C LYS A 3 -50.38 21.77 79.19
N LEU A 4 -50.71 23.07 79.22
CA LEU A 4 -50.08 24.07 78.35
C LEU A 4 -48.58 24.24 78.66
N ALA A 5 -48.20 24.21 79.94
CA ALA A 5 -46.80 24.24 80.34
C ALA A 5 -46.03 23.00 79.85
N THR A 6 -46.64 21.82 79.89
CA THR A 6 -46.07 20.58 79.33
C THR A 6 -45.93 20.66 77.80
N ASP A 7 -46.91 21.22 77.09
CA ASP A 7 -46.87 21.34 75.63
C ASP A 7 -45.76 22.33 75.17
N ILE A 8 -45.57 23.43 75.90
CA ILE A 8 -44.48 24.39 75.65
C ILE A 8 -43.10 23.73 75.89
N LEU A 9 -42.94 22.98 76.99
CA LEU A 9 -41.70 22.27 77.30
C LEU A 9 -41.38 21.19 76.24
N ASN A 10 -42.39 20.46 75.77
CA ASN A 10 -42.23 19.48 74.71
C ASN A 10 -41.79 20.13 73.38
N LEU A 11 -42.38 21.28 73.03
CA LEU A 11 -42.03 22.02 71.82
C LEU A 11 -40.60 22.59 71.88
N LEU A 12 -40.19 23.11 73.04
CA LEU A 12 -38.82 23.58 73.28
C LEU A 12 -37.78 22.44 73.26
N SER A 13 -38.13 21.27 73.81
CA SER A 13 -37.28 20.08 73.75
C SER A 13 -37.09 19.59 72.32
N HIS A 14 -38.18 19.53 71.54
CA HIS A 14 -38.13 19.11 70.14
C HIS A 14 -37.30 20.07 69.28
N THR A 15 -37.49 21.38 69.42
CA THR A 15 -36.71 22.40 68.68
C THR A 15 -35.23 22.35 69.05
N THR A 16 -34.88 22.15 70.33
CA THR A 16 -33.49 21.97 70.78
C THR A 16 -32.87 20.71 70.18
N HIS A 17 -33.64 19.62 70.08
CA HIS A 17 -33.16 18.37 69.48
C HIS A 17 -32.92 18.52 67.97
N THR A 18 -33.83 19.16 67.24
CA THR A 18 -33.68 19.43 65.79
C THR A 18 -32.50 20.36 65.51
N LEU A 19 -32.27 21.39 66.33
CA LEU A 19 -31.12 22.27 66.21
C LEU A 19 -29.80 21.51 66.38
N ASN A 20 -29.70 20.64 67.39
CA ASN A 20 -28.50 19.84 67.63
C ASN A 20 -28.19 18.84 66.49
N GLN A 21 -29.22 18.33 65.80
CA GLN A 21 -29.03 17.50 64.61
C GLN A 21 -28.46 18.31 63.43
N LEU A 22 -29.00 19.51 63.17
CA LEU A 22 -28.55 20.40 62.09
C LEU A 22 -27.14 20.96 62.31
N THR A 23 -26.72 21.18 63.57
CA THR A 23 -25.38 21.65 63.91
C THR A 23 -24.34 20.54 64.03
N SER A 24 -24.73 19.28 63.80
CA SER A 24 -23.83 18.14 63.92
C SER A 24 -22.91 18.03 62.68
N PRO A 25 -21.57 18.03 62.85
CA PRO A 25 -20.62 18.11 61.74
C PRO A 25 -20.69 16.93 60.75
N ARG A 26 -21.31 15.81 61.14
CA ARG A 26 -21.52 14.63 60.29
C ARG A 26 -22.65 14.79 59.26
N GLN A 27 -23.59 15.72 59.46
CA GLN A 27 -24.75 15.94 58.58
C GLN A 27 -24.58 17.16 57.66
N GLN A 28 -23.69 18.11 57.99
CA GLN A 28 -23.37 19.27 57.15
C GLN A 28 -22.71 18.90 55.80
N ALA A 29 -22.10 17.71 55.69
CA ALA A 29 -21.50 17.24 54.45
C ALA A 29 -22.50 16.67 53.41
N LEU A 30 -23.77 16.49 53.78
CA LEU A 30 -24.77 15.76 52.98
C LEU A 30 -26.04 16.58 52.65
N LEU A 31 -26.19 17.80 53.18
CA LEU A 31 -27.39 18.61 52.97
C LEU A 31 -27.10 19.82 52.07
N PRO A 32 -27.81 19.98 50.93
CA PRO A 32 -27.73 21.17 50.10
C PRO A 32 -28.03 22.43 50.93
N THR A 33 -27.26 23.50 50.73
CA THR A 33 -27.28 24.74 51.52
C THR A 33 -28.68 25.35 51.69
N GLU A 34 -29.55 25.16 50.70
CA GLU A 34 -30.95 25.62 50.73
C GLU A 34 -31.84 24.83 51.70
N GLN A 35 -31.60 23.52 51.88
CA GLN A 35 -32.36 22.71 52.85
C GLN A 35 -32.01 23.08 54.29
N SER A 36 -30.73 23.36 54.57
CA SER A 36 -30.30 23.87 55.88
C SER A 36 -30.91 25.24 56.19
N ARG A 37 -31.02 26.11 55.18
CA ARG A 37 -31.66 27.43 55.34
C ARG A 37 -33.15 27.32 55.66
N LEU A 38 -33.88 26.45 54.96
CA LEU A 38 -35.31 26.21 55.22
C LEU A 38 -35.55 25.60 56.60
N ALA A 39 -34.72 24.64 57.02
CA ALA A 39 -34.80 24.04 58.34
C ALA A 39 -34.58 25.06 59.47
N LEU A 40 -33.62 25.99 59.29
CA LEU A 40 -33.38 27.09 60.23
C LEU A 40 -34.56 28.07 60.29
N GLN A 41 -35.18 28.40 59.16
CA GLN A 41 -36.36 29.26 59.12
C GLN A 41 -37.56 28.63 59.84
N GLN A 42 -37.80 27.33 59.65
CA GLN A 42 -38.86 26.62 60.37
C GLN A 42 -38.60 26.58 61.89
N LEU A 43 -37.33 26.45 62.30
CA LEU A 43 -36.94 26.45 63.70
C LEU A 43 -37.21 27.80 64.38
N VAL A 44 -36.86 28.91 63.70
CA VAL A 44 -37.15 30.28 64.17
C VAL A 44 -38.65 30.51 64.32
N ALA A 45 -39.45 30.16 63.31
CA ALA A 45 -40.90 30.30 63.38
C ALA A 45 -41.53 29.48 64.52
N THR A 46 -40.99 28.29 64.79
CA THR A 46 -41.47 27.44 65.89
C THR A 46 -41.09 28.02 67.26
N ALA A 47 -39.88 28.58 67.40
CA ALA A 47 -39.44 29.25 68.62
C ALA A 47 -40.25 30.52 68.92
N GLU A 48 -40.56 31.31 67.89
CA GLU A 48 -41.44 32.49 68.02
C GLU A 48 -42.87 32.10 68.42
N GLY A 49 -43.40 31.00 67.87
CA GLY A 49 -44.68 30.44 68.29
C GLY A 49 -44.69 30.02 69.76
N ALA A 50 -43.63 29.36 70.22
CA ALA A 50 -43.47 28.96 71.62
C ALA A 50 -43.40 30.18 72.56
N ALA A 51 -42.66 31.22 72.18
CA ALA A 51 -42.55 32.47 72.95
C ALA A 51 -43.91 33.17 73.10
N LYS A 52 -44.71 33.25 72.03
CA LYS A 52 -46.05 33.83 72.10
C LYS A 52 -47.01 33.00 72.97
N LEU A 53 -46.89 31.67 72.95
CA LEU A 53 -47.66 30.80 73.85
C LEU A 53 -47.27 30.98 75.32
N THR A 54 -45.99 31.24 75.62
CA THR A 54 -45.57 31.59 76.98
C THR A 54 -46.13 32.93 77.45
N GLU A 55 -46.25 33.92 76.56
CA GLU A 55 -46.91 35.20 76.89
C GLU A 55 -48.41 35.02 77.19
N VAL A 56 -49.12 34.19 76.41
CA VAL A 56 -50.52 33.84 76.67
C VAL A 56 -50.67 33.15 78.03
N ALA A 57 -49.82 32.18 78.34
CA ALA A 57 -49.83 31.49 79.64
C ALA A 57 -49.55 32.45 80.81
N HIS A 58 -48.67 33.45 80.61
CA HIS A 58 -48.33 34.44 81.64
C HIS A 58 -49.48 35.45 81.88
N LEU A 59 -50.20 35.83 80.84
CA LEU A 59 -51.41 36.65 80.93
C LEU A 59 -52.57 35.90 81.60
N GLU A 60 -52.77 34.61 81.26
CA GLU A 60 -53.75 33.75 81.94
C GLU A 60 -53.45 33.62 83.44
N ALA A 61 -52.18 33.45 83.82
CA ALA A 61 -51.75 33.40 85.21
C ALA A 61 -52.00 34.73 85.96
N LEU A 62 -51.78 35.87 85.30
CA LEU A 62 -52.08 37.21 85.86
C LEU A 62 -53.59 37.43 86.05
N THR A 63 -54.42 36.96 85.11
CA THR A 63 -55.89 37.03 85.26
C THR A 63 -56.45 36.07 86.31
N ALA A 64 -55.75 34.96 86.60
CA ALA A 64 -56.13 34.02 87.65
C ALA A 64 -55.78 34.50 89.08
N HIS A 65 -55.01 35.58 89.25
CA HIS A 65 -54.56 36.09 90.55
C HIS A 65 -55.01 37.53 90.89
N GLY A 66 -55.84 38.17 90.06
CA GLY A 66 -56.30 39.55 90.30
C GLY A 66 -57.77 39.76 89.99
N GLY A 67 -58.60 39.83 91.03
CA GLY A 67 -59.99 40.26 90.93
C GLY A 67 -60.10 41.77 90.68
N ALA A 68 -60.48 42.16 89.45
CA ALA A 68 -60.95 43.50 89.12
C ALA A 68 -61.91 43.46 87.92
N ALA A 69 -63.12 42.95 88.15
CA ALA A 69 -64.17 42.77 87.16
C ALA A 69 -65.11 43.99 87.13
N ALA A 70 -64.97 44.85 86.11
CA ALA A 70 -66.10 45.61 85.51
C ALA A 70 -65.65 46.51 84.34
N ALA A 71 -64.45 47.12 84.38
CA ALA A 71 -63.92 47.92 83.26
C ALA A 71 -63.15 47.09 82.20
N ALA A 72 -62.78 45.84 82.53
CA ALA A 72 -62.00 44.94 81.69
C ALA A 72 -62.81 44.19 80.60
N ALA A 73 -64.14 44.10 80.74
CA ALA A 73 -64.98 43.28 79.85
C ALA A 73 -65.05 43.82 78.41
N GLY A 74 -65.11 45.15 78.22
CA GLY A 74 -65.11 45.77 76.89
C GLY A 74 -63.75 45.66 76.17
N SER A 75 -62.66 45.73 76.93
CA SER A 75 -61.30 45.61 76.39
C SER A 75 -60.89 44.15 76.14
N GLY A 76 -61.46 43.19 76.88
CA GLY A 76 -61.30 41.75 76.64
C GLY A 76 -61.98 41.29 75.35
N ALA A 77 -63.22 41.73 75.10
CA ALA A 77 -63.94 41.39 73.87
C ALA A 77 -63.29 41.94 72.59
N ILE A 78 -62.70 43.15 72.66
CA ILE A 78 -61.93 43.73 71.55
C ILE A 78 -60.62 42.94 71.34
N ARG A 79 -59.91 42.58 72.41
CA ARG A 79 -58.71 41.75 72.33
C ARG A 79 -58.98 40.37 71.75
N GLU A 80 -60.07 39.72 72.14
CA GLU A 80 -60.44 38.41 71.60
C GLU A 80 -60.77 38.46 70.10
N LYS A 81 -61.43 39.52 69.64
CA LYS A 81 -61.64 39.74 68.19
C LYS A 81 -60.33 39.95 67.43
N ILE A 82 -59.37 40.66 68.01
CA ILE A 82 -58.03 40.86 67.41
C ILE A 82 -57.28 39.53 67.32
N ILE A 83 -57.25 38.76 68.42
CA ILE A 83 -56.61 37.44 68.46
C ILE A 83 -57.23 36.49 67.43
N ARG A 84 -58.55 36.50 67.30
CA ARG A 84 -59.26 35.66 66.31
C ARG A 84 -58.93 36.08 64.87
N ALA A 85 -58.85 37.38 64.60
CA ALA A 85 -58.46 37.90 63.29
C ALA A 85 -56.99 37.60 62.95
N GLU A 86 -56.10 37.66 63.93
CA GLU A 86 -54.70 37.26 63.78
C GLU A 86 -54.54 35.75 63.56
N ALA A 87 -55.32 34.92 64.27
CA ALA A 87 -55.32 33.47 64.07
C ALA A 87 -55.79 33.08 62.66
N GLU A 88 -56.81 33.74 62.12
CA GLU A 88 -57.25 33.52 60.74
C GLU A 88 -56.23 34.03 59.70
N ARG A 89 -55.56 35.16 59.96
CA ARG A 89 -54.44 35.61 59.11
C ARG A 89 -53.29 34.61 59.12
N ALA A 90 -52.90 34.11 60.29
CA ALA A 90 -51.85 33.11 60.42
C ALA A 90 -52.21 31.83 59.65
N LYS A 91 -53.46 31.35 59.74
CA LYS A 91 -53.92 30.21 58.93
C LYS A 91 -53.80 30.48 57.43
N SER A 92 -54.29 31.62 56.95
CA SER A 92 -54.19 32.00 55.54
C SER A 92 -52.74 32.06 55.06
N GLU A 93 -51.85 32.61 55.88
CA GLU A 93 -50.42 32.67 55.59
C GLU A 93 -49.78 31.28 55.56
N THR A 94 -50.14 30.38 56.49
CA THR A 94 -49.63 28.99 56.46
C THR A 94 -50.09 28.23 55.22
N GLU A 95 -51.32 28.41 54.77
CA GLU A 95 -51.80 27.79 53.53
C GLU A 95 -51.12 28.38 52.28
N ARG A 96 -50.86 29.70 52.27
CA ARG A 96 -50.08 30.35 51.22
C ARG A 96 -48.65 29.78 51.16
N LEU A 97 -48.01 29.63 52.31
CA LEU A 97 -46.65 29.07 52.42
C LEU A 97 -46.61 27.60 52.00
N LYS A 98 -47.61 26.78 52.35
CA LYS A 98 -47.71 25.39 51.85
C LYS A 98 -47.83 25.34 50.34
N ALA A 99 -48.66 26.19 49.75
CA ALA A 99 -48.82 26.26 48.30
C ALA A 99 -47.53 26.71 47.60
N GLU A 100 -46.82 27.67 48.17
CA GLU A 100 -45.52 28.14 47.68
C GLU A 100 -44.44 27.06 47.79
N ALA A 101 -44.33 26.38 48.93
CA ALA A 101 -43.45 25.23 49.12
C ALA A 101 -43.73 24.11 48.11
N GLY A 102 -45.01 23.84 47.82
CA GLY A 102 -45.40 22.87 46.80
C GLY A 102 -44.99 23.28 45.38
N LYS A 103 -44.99 24.57 45.04
CA LYS A 103 -44.49 25.07 43.74
C LYS A 103 -42.98 24.94 43.65
N VAL A 104 -42.26 25.34 44.70
CA VAL A 104 -40.79 25.22 44.78
C VAL A 104 -40.35 23.76 44.68
N GLY A 105 -41.06 22.83 45.34
CA GLY A 105 -40.79 21.40 45.21
C GLY A 105 -40.90 20.87 43.77
N LYS A 106 -41.98 21.26 43.06
CA LYS A 106 -42.15 20.89 41.64
C LYS A 106 -41.09 21.49 40.73
N GLU A 107 -40.67 22.72 41.01
CA GLU A 107 -39.59 23.37 40.26
C GLU A 107 -38.25 22.67 40.52
N ALA A 108 -37.95 22.33 41.77
CA ALA A 108 -36.77 21.54 42.12
C ALA A 108 -36.76 20.18 41.39
N GLU A 109 -37.88 19.45 41.37
CA GLU A 109 -37.98 18.20 40.61
C GLU A 109 -37.72 18.39 39.11
N ARG A 110 -38.27 19.46 38.51
CA ARG A 110 -38.01 19.79 37.09
C ARG A 110 -36.54 20.09 36.83
N THR A 111 -35.89 20.87 37.68
CA THR A 111 -34.46 21.20 37.53
C THR A 111 -33.57 19.95 37.66
N VAL A 112 -33.92 19.02 38.55
CA VAL A 112 -33.22 17.73 38.67
C VAL A 112 -33.40 16.91 37.40
N ALA A 113 -34.63 16.79 36.89
CA ALA A 113 -34.91 16.06 35.65
C ALA A 113 -34.16 16.66 34.44
N GLU A 114 -34.13 18.00 34.33
CA GLU A 114 -33.38 18.70 33.28
C GLU A 114 -31.87 18.48 33.41
N THR A 115 -31.34 18.50 34.64
CA THR A 115 -29.92 18.23 34.90
C THR A 115 -29.53 16.82 34.48
N GLU A 116 -30.35 15.81 34.80
CA GLU A 116 -30.09 14.42 34.37
C GLU A 116 -30.20 14.27 32.84
N ARG A 117 -31.17 14.94 32.20
CA ARG A 117 -31.29 14.99 30.74
C ARG A 117 -30.03 15.58 30.10
N LEU A 118 -29.53 16.70 30.61
CA LEU A 118 -28.31 17.35 30.11
C LEU A 118 -27.05 16.50 30.32
N LYS A 119 -26.96 15.77 31.45
CA LYS A 119 -25.87 14.80 31.67
C LYS A 119 -25.90 13.68 30.65
N ALA A 120 -27.08 13.12 30.37
CA ALA A 120 -27.24 12.09 29.36
C ALA A 120 -26.84 12.59 27.96
N GLU A 121 -27.28 13.78 27.57
CA GLU A 121 -26.88 14.41 26.30
C GLU A 121 -25.37 14.64 26.23
N ALA A 122 -24.75 15.12 27.31
CA ALA A 122 -23.30 15.32 27.36
C ALA A 122 -22.52 13.99 27.21
N MET A 123 -23.06 12.89 27.74
CA MET A 123 -22.47 11.56 27.53
C MET A 123 -22.59 11.11 26.08
N VAL A 124 -23.75 11.30 25.44
CA VAL A 124 -23.96 10.97 24.02
C VAL A 124 -22.99 11.77 23.14
N VAL A 125 -22.89 13.09 23.36
CA VAL A 125 -21.97 13.96 22.60
C VAL A 125 -20.51 13.51 22.77
N ARG A 126 -20.12 13.10 23.99
CA ARG A 126 -18.77 12.59 24.24
C ARG A 126 -18.51 11.28 23.46
N SER A 127 -19.46 10.35 23.49
CA SER A 127 -19.36 9.09 22.75
C SER A 127 -19.30 9.33 21.24
N GLU A 128 -20.13 10.24 20.72
CA GLU A 128 -20.12 10.61 19.30
C GLU A 128 -18.78 11.23 18.90
N LYS A 129 -18.22 12.10 19.74
CA LYS A 129 -16.89 12.68 19.53
C LYS A 129 -15.82 11.59 19.44
N MET A 130 -15.81 10.64 20.38
CA MET A 130 -14.85 9.53 20.35
C MET A 130 -14.99 8.67 19.09
N ARG A 131 -16.23 8.43 18.64
CA ARG A 131 -16.50 7.71 17.38
C ARG A 131 -15.96 8.47 16.16
N ILE A 132 -16.17 9.78 16.10
CA ILE A 132 -15.68 10.64 15.00
C ILE A 132 -14.15 10.70 14.99
N ASP A 133 -13.52 10.83 16.16
CA ASP A 133 -12.06 10.84 16.29
C ASP A 133 -11.48 9.52 15.77
N ALA A 134 -12.04 8.38 16.18
CA ALA A 134 -11.62 7.05 15.70
C ALA A 134 -11.85 6.86 14.19
N GLU A 135 -12.98 7.33 13.65
CA GLU A 135 -13.25 7.27 12.20
C GLU A 135 -12.25 8.16 11.41
N THR A 136 -11.91 9.31 11.97
CA THR A 136 -10.94 10.25 11.37
C THR A 136 -9.55 9.65 11.34
N GLU A 137 -9.10 9.02 12.42
CA GLU A 137 -7.83 8.30 12.48
C GLU A 137 -7.81 7.12 11.49
N GLY A 138 -8.90 6.34 11.43
CA GLY A 138 -9.05 5.25 10.47
C GLY A 138 -8.95 5.72 9.02
N ARG A 139 -9.62 6.83 8.68
CA ARG A 139 -9.51 7.45 7.34
C ARG A 139 -8.09 7.93 7.03
N ARG A 140 -7.38 8.50 8.00
CA ARG A 140 -5.97 8.91 7.82
C ARG A 140 -5.09 7.70 7.52
N ALA A 141 -5.21 6.63 8.30
CA ALA A 141 -4.44 5.40 8.09
C ALA A 141 -4.71 4.79 6.71
N VAL A 142 -5.97 4.77 6.25
CA VAL A 142 -6.32 4.32 4.89
C VAL A 142 -5.67 5.22 3.84
N THR A 143 -5.71 6.54 4.02
CA THR A 143 -5.12 7.50 3.08
C THR A 143 -3.60 7.32 2.97
N GLU A 144 -2.92 7.12 4.11
CA GLU A 144 -1.49 6.81 4.15
C GLU A 144 -1.17 5.47 3.48
N GLY A 145 -1.99 4.45 3.71
CA GLY A 145 -1.86 3.15 3.05
C GLY A 145 -1.99 3.24 1.52
N VAL A 146 -2.99 3.97 1.03
CA VAL A 146 -3.18 4.22 -0.41
C VAL A 146 -2.01 5.00 -1.00
N ALA A 147 -1.47 5.99 -0.30
CA ALA A 147 -0.30 6.74 -0.75
C ALA A 147 0.94 5.84 -0.88
N ALA A 148 1.19 4.99 0.11
CA ALA A 148 2.29 4.03 0.09
C ALA A 148 2.14 2.99 -1.03
N GLU A 149 0.93 2.48 -1.25
CA GLU A 149 0.64 1.56 -2.37
C GLU A 149 0.85 2.24 -3.73
N THR A 150 0.41 3.50 -3.86
CA THR A 150 0.63 4.29 -5.08
C THR A 150 2.12 4.48 -5.38
N GLU A 151 2.94 4.72 -4.36
CA GLU A 151 4.39 4.81 -4.51
C GLU A 151 5.01 3.48 -4.94
N ARG A 152 4.60 2.37 -4.32
CA ARG A 152 5.05 1.02 -4.72
C ARG A 152 4.74 0.71 -6.16
N VAL A 153 3.50 0.99 -6.61
CA VAL A 153 3.08 0.79 -8.00
C VAL A 153 3.91 1.63 -8.97
N LYS A 154 4.25 2.88 -8.62
CA LYS A 154 5.14 3.70 -9.45
C LYS A 154 6.53 3.06 -9.59
N VAL A 155 7.12 2.62 -8.49
CA VAL A 155 8.43 1.95 -8.50
C VAL A 155 8.41 0.68 -9.34
N GLU A 156 7.36 -0.14 -9.23
CA GLU A 156 7.20 -1.34 -10.06
C GLU A 156 7.01 -1.01 -11.54
N THR A 157 6.24 0.04 -11.84
CA THR A 157 6.05 0.52 -13.22
C THR A 157 7.37 0.98 -13.84
N ASP A 158 8.18 1.73 -13.10
CA ASP A 158 9.49 2.19 -13.57
C ASP A 158 10.46 1.03 -13.78
N LYS A 159 10.45 0.03 -12.89
CA LYS A 159 11.23 -1.21 -13.07
C LYS A 159 10.81 -1.96 -14.34
N GLY A 160 9.50 -2.18 -14.53
CA GLY A 160 8.98 -2.85 -15.71
C GLY A 160 9.34 -2.10 -17.01
N ARG A 161 9.31 -0.76 -16.99
CA ARG A 161 9.77 0.05 -18.11
C ARG A 161 11.26 -0.18 -18.41
N ASN A 162 12.11 -0.16 -17.39
CA ASN A 162 13.55 -0.39 -17.57
C ASN A 162 13.85 -1.80 -18.10
N GLU A 163 13.10 -2.81 -17.65
CA GLU A 163 13.21 -4.18 -18.17
C GLU A 163 12.81 -4.27 -19.64
N VAL A 164 11.73 -3.59 -20.06
CA VAL A 164 11.34 -3.50 -21.47
C VAL A 164 12.41 -2.82 -22.31
N GLU A 165 12.96 -1.69 -21.85
CA GLU A 165 14.05 -0.99 -22.55
C GLU A 165 15.29 -1.88 -22.70
N ALA A 166 15.65 -2.64 -21.66
CA ALA A 166 16.76 -3.60 -21.72
C ALA A 166 16.51 -4.73 -22.73
N VAL A 167 15.30 -5.31 -22.76
CA VAL A 167 14.93 -6.36 -23.72
C VAL A 167 14.97 -5.84 -25.15
N VAL A 168 14.51 -4.60 -25.39
CA VAL A 168 14.60 -3.96 -26.71
C VAL A 168 16.06 -3.80 -27.15
N ALA A 169 16.91 -3.29 -26.26
CA ALA A 169 18.35 -3.12 -26.55
C ALA A 169 19.03 -4.47 -26.87
N GLU A 170 18.74 -5.51 -26.09
CA GLU A 170 19.27 -6.86 -26.31
C GLU A 170 18.77 -7.45 -27.64
N THR A 171 17.50 -7.23 -27.98
CA THR A 171 16.92 -7.67 -29.25
C THR A 171 17.62 -7.01 -30.45
N GLU A 172 17.87 -5.71 -30.38
CA GLU A 172 18.60 -4.99 -31.44
C GLU A 172 20.07 -5.44 -31.54
N ARG A 173 20.73 -5.71 -30.40
CA ARG A 173 22.08 -6.28 -30.37
C ARG A 173 22.14 -7.63 -31.09
N VAL A 174 21.22 -8.54 -30.75
CA VAL A 174 21.15 -9.88 -31.36
C VAL A 174 20.86 -9.79 -32.87
N LYS A 175 19.96 -8.89 -33.30
CA LYS A 175 19.71 -8.66 -34.73
C LYS A 175 20.97 -8.17 -35.44
N ALA A 176 21.71 -7.22 -34.85
CA ALA A 176 22.95 -6.70 -35.44
C ALA A 176 24.02 -7.80 -35.56
N GLU A 177 24.17 -8.64 -34.54
CA GLU A 177 25.09 -9.78 -34.56
C GLU A 177 24.71 -10.80 -35.64
N ALA A 178 23.43 -11.16 -35.75
CA ALA A 178 22.95 -12.07 -36.78
C ALA A 178 23.19 -11.52 -38.20
N MET A 179 22.98 -10.21 -38.42
CA MET A 179 23.30 -9.58 -39.70
C MET A 179 24.80 -9.61 -40.00
N ALA A 180 25.65 -9.32 -39.00
CA ALA A 180 27.09 -9.36 -39.16
C ALA A 180 27.61 -10.77 -39.45
N GLU A 181 27.08 -11.79 -38.78
CA GLU A 181 27.42 -13.19 -39.03
C GLU A 181 27.01 -13.62 -40.44
N LYS A 182 25.80 -13.26 -40.87
CA LYS A 182 25.33 -13.53 -42.24
C LYS A 182 26.26 -12.89 -43.28
N MET A 183 26.65 -11.63 -43.08
CA MET A 183 27.59 -10.96 -43.99
C MET A 183 28.96 -11.66 -44.05
N LYS A 184 29.46 -12.14 -42.90
CA LYS A 184 30.72 -12.91 -42.85
C LYS A 184 30.59 -14.23 -43.60
N SER A 185 29.51 -14.97 -43.39
CA SER A 185 29.26 -16.25 -44.07
C SER A 185 29.10 -16.06 -45.59
N ASP A 186 28.38 -15.04 -46.03
CA ASP A 186 28.24 -14.70 -47.45
C ASP A 186 29.60 -14.34 -48.07
N ALA A 187 30.44 -13.58 -47.35
CA ALA A 187 31.78 -13.22 -47.80
C ALA A 187 32.70 -14.44 -47.89
N GLU A 188 32.68 -15.32 -46.89
CA GLU A 188 33.45 -16.56 -46.87
C GLU A 188 33.02 -17.49 -48.01
N THR A 189 31.71 -17.65 -48.22
CA THR A 189 31.16 -18.44 -49.34
C THR A 189 31.65 -17.92 -50.70
N LYS A 190 31.69 -16.60 -50.89
CA LYS A 190 32.23 -15.97 -52.11
C LYS A 190 33.72 -16.24 -52.27
N ARG A 191 34.51 -16.16 -51.19
CA ARG A 191 35.95 -16.46 -51.23
C ARG A 191 36.23 -17.91 -51.60
N VAL A 192 35.54 -18.86 -50.95
CA VAL A 192 35.66 -20.29 -51.23
C VAL A 192 35.27 -20.59 -52.68
N ARG A 193 34.19 -19.97 -53.20
CA ARG A 193 33.81 -20.13 -54.61
C ARG A 193 34.90 -19.62 -55.56
N ALA A 194 35.43 -18.42 -55.31
CA ALA A 194 36.49 -17.85 -56.14
C ALA A 194 37.77 -18.70 -56.13
N GLU A 195 38.14 -19.25 -54.95
CA GLU A 195 39.27 -20.17 -54.82
C GLU A 195 39.04 -21.47 -55.59
N ALA A 196 37.83 -22.05 -55.51
CA ALA A 196 37.46 -23.23 -56.29
C ALA A 196 37.53 -22.97 -57.80
N GLU A 197 37.03 -21.82 -58.27
CA GLU A 197 37.12 -21.41 -59.68
C GLU A 197 38.59 -21.25 -60.12
N GLN A 198 39.46 -20.67 -59.29
CA GLN A 198 40.89 -20.58 -59.59
C GLN A 198 41.57 -21.95 -59.64
N MET A 199 41.22 -22.87 -58.74
CA MET A 199 41.73 -24.25 -58.79
C MET A 199 41.30 -24.97 -60.08
N VAL A 200 40.03 -24.82 -60.48
CA VAL A 200 39.53 -25.40 -61.74
C VAL A 200 40.30 -24.81 -62.93
N ALA A 201 40.41 -23.48 -63.04
CA ALA A 201 41.18 -22.84 -64.10
C ALA A 201 42.66 -23.26 -64.09
N GLY A 202 43.26 -23.45 -62.92
CA GLY A 202 44.62 -23.93 -62.75
C GLY A 202 44.80 -25.37 -63.26
N THR A 203 43.87 -26.26 -62.93
CA THR A 203 43.89 -27.66 -63.40
C THR A 203 43.66 -27.79 -64.90
N GLU A 204 42.76 -26.98 -65.47
CA GLU A 204 42.56 -26.90 -66.91
C GLU A 204 43.80 -26.39 -67.65
N ARG A 205 44.47 -25.35 -67.11
CA ARG A 205 45.74 -24.87 -67.69
C ARG A 205 46.81 -25.95 -67.69
N MET A 206 46.98 -26.67 -66.58
CA MET A 206 47.91 -27.79 -66.49
C MET A 206 47.55 -28.90 -67.50
N ARG A 207 46.26 -29.20 -67.70
CA ARG A 207 45.81 -30.16 -68.71
C ARG A 207 46.19 -29.68 -70.12
N TRP A 208 45.91 -28.43 -70.47
CA TRP A 208 46.26 -27.86 -71.78
C TRP A 208 47.76 -27.86 -72.04
N GLU A 209 48.58 -27.50 -71.04
CA GLU A 209 50.04 -27.57 -71.16
C GLU A 209 50.54 -29.00 -71.35
N ALA A 210 49.96 -29.97 -70.64
CA ALA A 210 50.30 -31.38 -70.78
C ALA A 210 49.90 -31.91 -72.17
N GLU A 211 48.73 -31.54 -72.66
CA GLU A 211 48.25 -31.91 -74.00
C GLU A 211 49.10 -31.27 -75.10
N ALA A 212 49.46 -29.99 -74.97
CA ALA A 212 50.36 -29.32 -75.91
C ALA A 212 51.74 -30.00 -75.95
N LYS A 213 52.30 -30.37 -74.80
CA LYS A 213 53.56 -31.14 -74.73
C LYS A 213 53.42 -32.51 -75.40
N ARG A 214 52.32 -33.23 -75.17
CA ARG A 214 52.04 -34.51 -75.83
C ARG A 214 51.95 -34.36 -77.34
N MET A 215 51.21 -33.37 -77.85
CA MET A 215 51.11 -33.08 -79.27
C MET A 215 52.47 -32.76 -79.89
N LYS A 216 53.32 -31.99 -79.20
CA LYS A 216 54.68 -31.72 -79.68
C LYS A 216 55.50 -33.01 -79.80
N VAL A 217 55.50 -33.84 -78.76
CA VAL A 217 56.21 -35.15 -78.77
C VAL A 217 55.67 -36.05 -79.88
N GLU A 218 54.35 -36.14 -80.07
CA GLU A 218 53.71 -36.91 -81.13
C GLU A 218 54.18 -36.43 -82.52
N THR A 219 54.22 -35.11 -82.77
CA THR A 219 54.69 -34.58 -84.06
C THR A 219 56.17 -34.82 -84.30
N GLU A 220 57.01 -34.76 -83.26
CA GLU A 220 58.43 -35.08 -83.35
C GLU A 220 58.65 -36.58 -83.60
N ALA A 221 57.88 -37.45 -82.93
CA ALA A 221 57.89 -38.89 -83.18
C ALA A 221 57.46 -39.23 -84.61
N GLN A 222 56.40 -38.61 -85.13
CA GLN A 222 55.96 -38.81 -86.52
C GLN A 222 57.02 -38.37 -87.54
N LYS A 223 57.75 -37.29 -87.28
CA LYS A 223 58.89 -36.87 -88.12
C LYS A 223 60.01 -37.92 -88.08
N ALA A 224 60.37 -38.40 -86.90
CA ALA A 224 61.39 -39.43 -86.73
C ALA A 224 61.01 -40.75 -87.43
N VAL A 225 59.74 -41.16 -87.37
CA VAL A 225 59.24 -42.35 -88.11
C VAL A 225 59.40 -42.15 -89.62
N LYS A 226 58.97 -41.01 -90.17
CA LYS A 226 59.14 -40.71 -91.61
C LYS A 226 60.60 -40.67 -92.04
N GLU A 227 61.48 -40.19 -91.18
CA GLU A 227 62.92 -40.19 -91.45
C GLU A 227 63.50 -41.61 -91.41
N ALA A 228 63.11 -42.42 -90.42
CA ALA A 228 63.47 -43.84 -90.35
C ALA A 228 62.98 -44.61 -91.58
N GLU A 229 61.76 -44.38 -92.05
CA GLU A 229 61.23 -44.98 -93.29
C GLU A 229 62.10 -44.62 -94.52
N LYS A 230 62.53 -43.36 -94.63
CA LYS A 230 63.44 -42.95 -95.71
C LYS A 230 64.79 -43.65 -95.62
N VAL A 231 65.36 -43.76 -94.41
CA VAL A 231 66.62 -44.47 -94.18
C VAL A 231 66.49 -45.96 -94.51
N VAL A 232 65.38 -46.60 -94.14
CA VAL A 232 65.09 -48.00 -94.50
C VAL A 232 65.00 -48.15 -96.02
N ALA A 233 64.24 -47.28 -96.70
CA ALA A 233 64.13 -47.30 -98.16
C ALA A 233 65.48 -47.09 -98.85
N GLU A 234 66.35 -46.21 -98.32
CA GLU A 234 67.70 -45.99 -98.82
C GLU A 234 68.60 -47.21 -98.57
N ALA A 235 68.55 -47.82 -97.39
CA ALA A 235 69.27 -49.04 -97.07
C ALA A 235 68.86 -50.21 -97.99
N GLU A 236 67.58 -50.33 -98.32
CA GLU A 236 67.09 -51.30 -99.31
C GLU A 236 67.64 -51.03 -100.72
N ARG A 237 67.67 -49.77 -101.16
CA ARG A 237 68.31 -49.38 -102.43
C ARG A 237 69.79 -49.73 -102.45
N MET A 238 70.54 -49.37 -101.39
CA MET A 238 71.96 -49.71 -101.26
C MET A 238 72.18 -51.23 -101.27
N LYS A 239 71.30 -52.01 -100.63
CA LYS A 239 71.38 -53.48 -100.65
C LYS A 239 71.14 -54.04 -102.05
N MET A 240 70.18 -53.49 -102.80
CA MET A 240 69.93 -53.87 -104.19
C MET A 240 71.10 -53.48 -105.10
N GLU A 241 71.67 -52.29 -104.91
CA GLU A 241 72.85 -51.84 -105.63
C GLU A 241 74.08 -52.70 -105.31
N ALA A 242 74.31 -53.03 -104.04
CA ALA A 242 75.38 -53.92 -103.62
C ALA A 242 75.23 -55.32 -104.23
N LYS A 243 73.99 -55.85 -104.33
CA LYS A 243 73.72 -57.09 -105.07
C LYS A 243 74.07 -56.97 -106.54
N ARG A 244 73.61 -55.89 -107.22
CA ARG A 244 73.92 -55.63 -108.64
C ARG A 244 75.42 -55.54 -108.88
N VAL A 245 76.14 -54.77 -108.07
CA VAL A 245 77.60 -54.64 -108.16
C VAL A 245 78.30 -55.97 -107.86
N GLY A 246 77.79 -56.75 -106.90
CA GLY A 246 78.27 -58.10 -106.62
C GLY A 246 78.10 -59.05 -107.80
N GLU A 247 76.95 -59.01 -108.48
CA GLU A 247 76.69 -59.76 -109.71
C GLU A 247 77.59 -59.31 -110.87
N GLU A 248 77.75 -57.99 -111.06
CA GLU A 248 78.67 -57.43 -112.06
C GLU A 248 80.12 -57.85 -111.80
N ARG A 249 80.59 -57.80 -110.55
CA ARG A 249 81.91 -58.29 -110.16
C ARG A 249 82.05 -59.78 -110.47
N ARG A 250 81.05 -60.60 -110.14
CA ARG A 250 81.05 -62.04 -110.43
C ARG A 250 81.11 -62.33 -111.93
N LEU A 251 80.36 -61.56 -112.73
CA LEU A 251 80.40 -61.65 -114.20
C LEU A 251 81.77 -61.25 -114.76
N LEU A 252 82.35 -60.15 -114.27
CA LEU A 252 83.69 -59.72 -114.65
C LEU A 252 84.75 -60.76 -114.26
N GLU A 253 84.64 -61.36 -113.08
CA GLU A 253 85.54 -62.40 -112.60
C GLU A 253 85.40 -63.69 -113.42
N ASN A 254 84.18 -64.11 -113.75
CA ASN A 254 83.96 -65.21 -114.70
C ASN A 254 84.56 -64.91 -116.07
N ARG A 255 84.36 -63.69 -116.59
CA ARG A 255 84.90 -63.26 -117.88
C ARG A 255 86.43 -63.19 -117.85
N ASN A 256 87.02 -62.75 -116.75
CA ASN A 256 88.47 -62.75 -116.54
C ASN A 256 89.03 -64.17 -116.43
N ASN A 257 88.33 -65.06 -115.71
CA ASN A 257 88.67 -66.49 -115.66
C ASN A 257 88.53 -67.18 -117.03
N GLU A 258 87.54 -66.83 -117.84
CA GLU A 258 87.42 -67.28 -119.23
C GLU A 258 88.56 -66.77 -120.11
N LEU A 259 88.95 -65.50 -119.94
CA LEU A 259 90.11 -64.92 -120.63
C LEU A 259 91.41 -65.60 -120.20
N LEU A 260 91.60 -65.86 -118.90
CA LEU A 260 92.74 -66.63 -118.37
C LEU A 260 92.74 -68.07 -118.89
N ARG A 261 91.57 -68.71 -118.98
CA ARG A 261 91.44 -70.03 -119.63
C ARG A 261 91.82 -69.95 -121.11
N LYS A 262 91.37 -68.95 -121.87
CA LYS A 262 91.83 -68.76 -123.25
C LYS A 262 93.34 -68.56 -123.34
N TRP A 263 93.92 -67.78 -122.43
CA TRP A 263 95.36 -67.49 -122.42
C TRP A 263 96.24 -68.68 -121.98
N LEU A 264 95.68 -69.65 -121.26
CA LEU A 264 96.39 -70.86 -120.81
C LEU A 264 96.21 -72.07 -121.75
N TYR A 265 95.31 -71.99 -122.75
CA TYR A 265 94.99 -73.09 -123.67
C TYR A 265 95.23 -72.76 -125.16
N ASP A 266 95.72 -71.56 -125.49
CA ASP A 266 96.35 -71.20 -126.77
C ASP A 266 97.87 -71.11 -126.60
#